data_AF-A0A351PSZ3-F1
#
_entry.id   AF-A0A351PSZ3-F1
#
_cell.length_a   1.000
_cell.length_b   1.000
_cell.length_c   1.000
_cell.angle_alpha   90.00
_cell.angle_beta   90.00
_cell.angle_gamma   90.00
#
_symmetry.space_group_name_H-M   'P 1'
#
loop_
_entity.id
_entity.type
_entity.pdbx_description
1 polymer ?
#
loop_
_entity_poly.entity_id
_entity_poly.type
_entity_poly.pdbx_seq_one_letter_code
_entity_poly.pdbx_strand_id
1 'polypeptide(L)' 'TGAHKMPLIPGHEFSGVVHTVGDGVLQDLVGKRVAVYPKIACGKCRSCLNGMPDMCLHYDYVGSRRDGAFAEYVTAP' A
#
# COMPACT_ATOMS: atom_id res chain seq x y z
N THR A 1 3.57 -18.65 -3.86
CA THR A 1 4.27 -17.63 -4.68
C THR A 1 3.72 -16.27 -4.31
N GLY A 2 4.56 -15.23 -4.23
CA GLY A 2 4.14 -13.89 -3.74
C GLY A 2 3.37 -13.03 -4.74
N ALA A 3 3.45 -13.34 -6.04
CA ALA A 3 2.70 -12.65 -7.09
C ALA A 3 1.36 -13.34 -7.35
N HIS A 4 0.26 -12.60 -7.26
CA HIS A 4 -1.11 -13.12 -7.46
C HIS A 4 -1.65 -12.95 -8.88
N LYS A 5 -1.04 -12.08 -9.69
CA LYS A 5 -1.38 -11.85 -11.11
C LYS A 5 -0.11 -11.48 -11.87
N MET A 6 -0.10 -11.69 -13.19
CA MET A 6 0.99 -11.27 -14.07
C MET A 6 0.41 -10.47 -15.26
N PRO A 7 1.12 -9.45 -15.78
CA PRO A 7 2.38 -8.91 -15.25
C PRO A 7 2.18 -8.19 -13.90
N LEU A 8 3.25 -8.15 -13.10
CA LEU A 8 3.29 -7.50 -11.78
C LEU A 8 4.71 -7.00 -11.50
N ILE A 9 4.83 -5.78 -11.03
CA ILE A 9 6.07 -5.28 -10.40
C ILE A 9 6.06 -5.71 -8.93
N PRO A 10 7.00 -6.55 -8.45
CA PRO A 10 7.05 -6.93 -7.03
C PRO A 10 7.64 -5.81 -6.13
N GLY A 11 7.75 -6.10 -4.84
CA GLY A 11 8.42 -5.24 -3.85
C GLY A 11 7.44 -4.65 -2.85
N HIS A 12 7.45 -5.17 -1.62
CA HIS A 12 6.55 -4.77 -0.53
C HIS A 12 7.27 -4.37 0.77
N GLU A 13 8.60 -4.34 0.72
CA GLU A 13 9.47 -3.88 1.80
C GLU A 13 10.30 -2.73 1.26
N PHE A 14 9.89 -1.50 1.56
CA PHE A 14 10.55 -0.31 1.02
C PHE A 14 10.34 0.92 1.91
N SER A 15 11.22 1.89 1.71
CA SER A 15 11.08 3.25 2.23
C SER A 15 11.44 4.24 1.12
N GLY A 16 11.03 5.50 1.28
CA GLY A 16 11.25 6.53 0.27
C GLY A 16 10.92 7.93 0.78
N VAL A 17 10.90 8.87 -0.16
CA VAL A 17 10.51 10.26 0.08
C VAL A 17 9.20 10.53 -0.65
N VAL A 18 8.22 11.12 0.02
CA VAL A 18 6.94 11.48 -0.60
C VAL A 18 7.19 12.53 -1.69
N HIS A 19 6.97 12.15 -2.95
CA HIS A 19 7.16 13.04 -4.10
C HIS A 19 5.94 13.95 -4.34
N THR A 20 4.74 13.37 -4.29
CA THR A 20 3.46 14.07 -4.48
C THR A 20 2.39 13.41 -3.61
N VAL A 21 1.32 14.14 -3.29
CA VAL A 21 0.15 13.62 -2.58
C VAL A 21 -1.12 13.81 -3.40
N GLY A 22 -2.11 12.95 -3.21
CA GLY A 22 -3.43 13.08 -3.84
C GLY A 22 -4.32 14.13 -3.16
N ASP A 23 -5.48 14.38 -3.76
CA ASP A 23 -6.46 15.32 -3.23
C ASP A 23 -6.94 14.91 -1.82
N GLY A 24 -7.07 15.89 -0.92
CA GLY A 24 -7.50 15.67 0.47
C GLY A 24 -6.40 15.14 1.41
N VAL A 25 -5.18 14.89 0.90
CA VAL A 25 -4.02 14.55 1.72
C VAL A 25 -3.24 15.83 2.06
N LEU A 26 -2.68 15.87 3.28
CA LEU A 26 -1.90 17.02 3.73
C LEU A 26 -0.64 17.22 2.86
N GLN A 27 -0.50 18.41 2.28
CA GLN A 27 0.63 18.78 1.43
C GLN A 27 1.97 18.80 2.18
N ASP A 28 1.94 18.89 3.52
CA ASP A 28 3.14 18.87 4.35
C ASP A 28 3.83 17.49 4.40
N LEU A 29 3.21 16.43 3.85
CA LEU A 29 3.84 15.13 3.70
C LEU A 29 4.92 15.12 2.63
N VAL A 30 4.82 15.98 1.61
CA VAL A 30 5.80 16.06 0.51
C VAL A 30 7.20 16.34 1.08
N GLY A 31 8.18 15.55 0.64
CA GLY A 31 9.56 15.63 1.13
C GLY A 31 9.84 14.84 2.42
N LYS A 32 8.83 14.32 3.12
CA LYS A 32 9.03 13.48 4.30
C LYS A 32 9.49 12.07 3.90
N ARG A 33 10.40 11.50 4.70
CA ARG A 33 10.79 10.09 4.60
C ARG A 33 9.73 9.20 5.24
N VAL A 34 9.33 8.16 4.53
CA VAL A 34 8.27 7.23 4.97
C VAL A 34 8.68 5.79 4.70
N ALA A 35 8.16 4.87 5.51
CA ALA A 35 8.07 3.45 5.20
C ALA A 35 6.59 3.11 4.99
N VAL A 36 6.28 2.20 4.05
CA VAL A 36 4.90 1.85 3.71
C VAL A 36 4.53 0.52 4.35
N TYR A 37 3.40 0.49 5.05
CA TYR A 37 2.75 -0.76 5.44
C TYR A 37 1.98 -1.29 4.22
N PRO A 38 2.39 -2.42 3.62
CA PRO A 38 1.94 -2.78 2.27
C PRO A 38 0.50 -3.31 2.21
N LYS A 39 -0.07 -3.68 3.36
CA LYS A 39 -1.41 -4.27 3.45
C LYS A 39 -2.48 -3.17 3.54
N ILE A 40 -3.43 -3.23 2.62
CA ILE A 40 -4.50 -2.26 2.48
C ILE A 40 -5.82 -2.95 2.84
N ALA A 41 -6.31 -2.72 4.06
CA ALA A 41 -7.58 -3.29 4.51
C ALA A 41 -8.78 -2.53 3.90
N CYS A 42 -9.88 -3.23 3.61
CA CYS A 42 -11.05 -2.61 2.97
C CYS A 42 -11.87 -1.67 3.88
N GLY A 43 -11.61 -1.65 5.19
CA GLY A 43 -12.32 -0.81 6.16
C GLY A 43 -13.78 -1.19 6.46
N LYS A 44 -14.41 -2.07 5.66
CA LYS A 44 -15.87 -2.32 5.70
C LYS A 44 -16.31 -3.75 6.01
N CYS A 45 -15.41 -4.73 5.99
CA CYS A 45 -15.76 -6.13 6.30
C CYS A 45 -15.84 -6.37 7.82
N ARG A 46 -16.45 -7.50 8.23
CA ARG A 46 -16.60 -7.87 9.66
C ARG A 46 -15.31 -7.76 10.45
N SER A 47 -14.20 -8.28 9.92
CA SER A 47 -12.88 -8.18 10.59
C SER A 47 -12.42 -6.74 10.75
N CYS A 48 -12.56 -5.90 9.71
CA CYS A 48 -12.20 -4.49 9.79
C CYS A 48 -13.05 -3.73 10.82
N LEU A 49 -14.37 -3.96 10.82
CA LEU A 49 -15.30 -3.32 11.75
C LEU A 49 -15.07 -3.75 13.22
N ASN A 50 -14.47 -4.93 13.42
CA ASN A 50 -14.06 -5.43 14.73
C ASN A 50 -12.62 -5.04 15.13
N GLY A 51 -11.98 -4.10 14.41
CA GLY A 51 -10.61 -3.66 14.72
C GLY A 51 -9.53 -4.68 14.37
N MET A 52 -9.83 -5.64 13.50
CA MET A 52 -8.90 -6.68 13.03
C MET A 52 -8.61 -6.50 11.53
N PRO A 53 -7.99 -5.38 11.10
CA PRO A 53 -7.70 -5.11 9.69
C PRO A 53 -6.76 -6.15 9.07
N ASP A 54 -5.92 -6.79 9.87
CA ASP A 54 -5.07 -7.89 9.41
C ASP A 54 -5.84 -9.16 9.06
N MET A 55 -7.08 -9.29 9.52
CA MET A 55 -7.97 -10.39 9.14
C MET A 55 -8.98 -9.96 8.07
N CYS A 56 -8.72 -8.85 7.37
CA CYS A 56 -9.57 -8.38 6.28
C CYS A 56 -9.69 -9.47 5.19
N LEU A 57 -10.92 -9.77 4.77
CA LEU A 57 -11.18 -10.75 3.72
C LEU A 57 -11.03 -10.19 2.30
N HIS A 58 -10.97 -8.87 2.18
CA HIS A 58 -10.98 -8.14 0.91
C HIS A 58 -9.80 -7.16 0.83
N TYR A 59 -8.65 -7.54 1.39
CA TYR A 59 -7.46 -6.68 1.38
C TYR A 59 -6.79 -6.64 0.01
N ASP A 60 -6.15 -5.51 -0.27
CA ASP A 60 -5.15 -5.35 -1.31
C ASP A 60 -3.75 -5.32 -0.69
N TYR A 61 -2.71 -5.51 -1.50
CA TYR A 61 -1.33 -5.63 -1.02
C TYR A 61 -0.33 -5.14 -2.07
N VAL A 62 0.37 -4.04 -1.77
CA VAL A 62 1.41 -3.44 -2.62
C VAL A 62 2.50 -4.47 -2.87
N GLY A 63 2.90 -4.67 -4.14
CA GLY A 63 3.95 -5.63 -4.52
C GLY A 63 3.55 -7.11 -4.48
N SER A 64 2.25 -7.42 -4.38
CA SER A 64 1.74 -8.80 -4.37
C SER A 64 0.40 -8.94 -5.14
N ARG A 65 -0.57 -8.07 -4.86
CA ARG A 65 -1.89 -8.02 -5.51
C ARG A 65 -2.03 -6.83 -6.48
N ARG A 66 -1.20 -5.81 -6.28
CA ARG A 66 -0.96 -4.68 -7.17
C ARG A 66 0.54 -4.43 -7.30
N ASP A 67 0.94 -3.61 -8.27
CA ASP A 67 2.34 -3.26 -8.49
C ASP A 67 2.98 -2.66 -7.24
N GLY A 68 4.26 -2.97 -7.05
CA GLY A 68 5.07 -2.66 -5.90
C GLY A 68 6.28 -1.79 -6.21
N ALA A 69 7.24 -1.80 -5.29
CA ALA A 69 8.29 -0.80 -5.18
C ALA A 69 9.64 -1.19 -5.80
N PHE A 70 9.74 -2.29 -6.56
CA PHE A 70 10.90 -2.51 -7.44
C PHE A 70 10.83 -1.61 -8.69
N ALA A 71 10.72 -0.31 -8.44
CA ALA A 71 10.55 0.79 -9.38
C ALA A 71 11.04 2.10 -8.74
N GLU A 72 11.27 3.13 -9.54
CA GLU A 72 11.71 4.45 -9.04
C GLU A 72 10.59 5.18 -8.27
N TYR A 73 9.33 4.91 -8.62
CA TYR A 73 8.14 5.47 -7.98
C TYR A 73 7.08 4.38 -7.77
N VAL A 74 6.31 4.53 -6.69
CA VAL A 74 5.17 3.66 -6.37
C VAL A 74 4.09 4.49 -5.68
N THR A 75 2.83 4.20 -5.99
CA THR A 75 1.69 4.79 -5.29
C THR A 75 1.28 3.90 -4.12
N ALA A 76 1.25 4.47 -2.92
CA ALA A 76 0.73 3.82 -1.71
C ALA A 76 -0.43 4.68 -1.14
N PRO A 77 -1.57 4.08 -0.77
CA PRO A 77 -2.70 4.78 -0.16
C PRO A 77 -2.51 5.06 1.33
#